data_AF-A0A3D3G9G3-F1
#
_entry.id   AF-A0A3D3G9G3-F1
#
_cell.length_a   1.000
_cell.length_b   1.000
_cell.length_c   1.000
_cell.angle_alpha   90.00
_cell.angle_beta   90.00
_cell.angle_gamma   90.00
#
_symmetry.space_group_name_H-M   'P 1'
#
loop_
_entity.id
_entity.type
_entity.pdbx_description
1 polymer ?
#
loop_
_entity_poly.entity_id
_entity_poly.type
_entity_poly.pdbx_seq_one_letter_code
_entity_poly.pdbx_strand_id
1 'polypeptide(L)'
;MERSRQAIRDIQHFGEEGGVVPVIDVAATSTFLDPADMERAFRGELPDRYLYSRHANPTVNAFGRKLAAMEGMEAALGVASGIAAIASAVEQLMPQGGHLVSSQTIYGGTYALFNNIFPNRGIQVTFVDPDDVSAFEKAIRPDTKVIYTETVSNPLLGISDLKALGALAKKKNIKLVVDNTFTPVQVAPVEFGADVVVYSCTKYLSGSSDLIAGAIVGSRKFIDDLVDLNHGVVMLMGPVMDPRVAHELYLRLDHLPIRMAAHSRSAGYLAIKMEEAGVKTIYPGLKSHPHHELIKSIMHPEYGFGGMVTVDCGTKERAAKLASRLQEEKFGLYAVSLGFSRTLMSCPAVSTSSEIPEDAQKKMHLSQGLLRLSIGYTGSDKVMWERFEKCYREVMK
;
A
#
# COMPACT_ATOMS: atom_id res chain seq x y z
N MET A 1 -11.20 18.13 0.68
CA MET A 1 -11.91 17.83 -0.59
C MET A 1 -11.08 18.07 -1.85
N GLU A 2 -9.88 18.67 -1.79
CA GLU A 2 -8.86 18.55 -2.85
C GLU A 2 -7.48 18.27 -2.24
N ARG A 3 -7.42 17.86 -0.96
CA ARG A 3 -6.24 17.96 -0.11
C ARG A 3 -5.03 17.28 -0.74
N SER A 4 -5.13 15.99 -1.07
CA SER A 4 -3.99 15.24 -1.63
C SER A 4 -3.59 15.75 -3.01
N ARG A 5 -4.55 16.04 -3.91
CA ARG A 5 -4.26 16.56 -5.26
C ARG A 5 -3.59 17.94 -5.22
N GLN A 6 -4.13 18.84 -4.39
CA GLN A 6 -3.61 20.19 -4.23
C GLN A 6 -2.26 20.16 -3.51
N ALA A 7 -2.09 19.34 -2.47
CA ALA A 7 -0.82 19.17 -1.79
C ALA A 7 0.28 18.62 -2.71
N ILE A 8 -0.04 17.65 -3.57
CA ILE A 8 0.90 17.17 -4.61
C ILE A 8 1.33 18.33 -5.52
N ARG A 9 0.36 19.14 -5.98
CA ARG A 9 0.60 20.29 -6.87
C ARG A 9 1.44 21.39 -6.20
N ASP A 10 1.21 21.65 -4.91
CA ASP A 10 1.88 22.72 -4.17
C ASP A 10 3.34 22.39 -3.85
N ILE A 11 3.74 21.11 -3.94
CA ILE A 11 5.15 20.73 -3.87
C ILE A 11 5.86 21.18 -5.15
N GLN A 12 6.63 22.24 -5.01
CA GLN A 12 7.56 22.71 -6.02
C GLN A 12 8.96 22.16 -5.76
N HIS A 13 9.65 21.77 -6.82
CA HIS A 13 11.06 21.41 -6.78
C HIS A 13 11.80 22.29 -7.78
N PHE A 14 12.72 23.11 -7.26
CA PHE A 14 13.65 23.88 -8.07
C PHE A 14 14.99 23.14 -8.06
N GLY A 15 15.31 22.45 -9.17
CA GLY A 15 16.59 21.76 -9.32
C GLY A 15 17.76 22.76 -9.45
N GLU A 16 18.99 22.25 -9.38
CA GLU A 16 20.22 23.06 -9.46
C GLU A 16 20.25 24.01 -10.66
N GLU A 17 19.77 23.53 -11.81
CA GLU A 17 19.72 24.27 -13.08
C GLU A 17 18.34 24.84 -13.41
N GLY A 18 17.40 24.83 -12.46
CA GLY A 18 16.03 25.33 -12.68
C GLY A 18 15.17 24.45 -13.60
N GLY A 19 15.49 23.16 -13.73
CA GLY A 19 14.70 22.20 -14.49
C GLY A 19 13.26 22.06 -13.95
N VAL A 20 12.28 21.95 -14.85
CA VAL A 20 10.85 21.77 -14.50
C VAL A 20 10.60 20.42 -13.81
N VAL A 21 11.42 19.42 -14.12
CA VAL A 21 11.41 18.09 -13.53
C VAL A 21 12.71 17.93 -12.73
N PRO A 22 12.68 17.31 -11.53
CA PRO A 22 13.88 17.03 -10.75
C PRO A 22 14.92 16.24 -11.56
N VAL A 23 16.20 16.58 -11.37
CA VAL A 23 17.31 15.81 -11.95
C VAL A 23 17.36 14.43 -11.32
N ILE A 24 17.79 13.43 -12.10
CA ILE A 24 18.10 12.10 -11.60
C ILE A 24 19.55 12.09 -11.09
N ASP A 25 19.73 12.22 -9.79
CA ASP A 25 21.04 12.12 -9.16
C ASP A 25 21.39 10.64 -8.93
N VAL A 26 22.18 10.09 -9.85
CA VAL A 26 22.66 8.71 -9.81
C VAL A 26 23.96 8.55 -9.01
N ALA A 27 24.48 9.63 -8.43
CA ALA A 27 25.74 9.60 -7.70
C ALA A 27 25.61 8.76 -6.43
N ALA A 28 26.56 7.86 -6.19
CA ALA A 28 26.61 7.11 -4.94
C ALA A 28 27.14 7.96 -3.78
N THR A 29 28.03 8.91 -4.09
CA THR A 29 28.71 9.80 -3.13
C THR A 29 28.79 11.20 -3.71
N SER A 30 28.84 12.20 -2.84
CA SER A 30 28.97 13.60 -3.22
C SER A 30 30.35 14.14 -2.84
N THR A 31 30.84 15.10 -3.62
CA THR A 31 32.09 15.83 -3.35
C THR A 31 31.82 17.03 -2.44
N PHE A 32 32.72 17.28 -1.50
CA PHE A 32 32.75 18.49 -0.67
C PHE A 32 33.97 19.32 -1.07
N LEU A 33 33.76 20.62 -1.29
CA LEU A 33 34.86 21.54 -1.62
C LEU A 33 35.70 21.89 -0.38
N ASP A 34 35.04 22.02 0.78
CA ASP A 34 35.66 22.21 2.07
C ASP A 34 35.49 20.93 2.92
N PRO A 35 36.59 20.29 3.38
CA PRO A 35 36.52 19.15 4.30
C PRO A 35 35.70 19.44 5.57
N ALA A 36 35.70 20.68 6.08
CA ALA A 36 34.92 21.05 7.26
C ALA A 36 33.40 20.91 7.02
N ASP A 37 32.94 21.16 5.79
CA ASP A 37 31.53 20.98 5.44
C ASP A 37 31.14 19.50 5.39
N MET A 38 32.06 18.60 5.03
CA MET A 38 31.80 17.16 5.11
C MET A 38 31.54 16.74 6.56
N GLU A 39 32.38 17.19 7.49
CA GLU A 39 32.20 16.89 8.93
C GLU A 39 30.89 17.45 9.48
N ARG A 40 30.53 18.69 9.11
CA ARG A 40 29.27 19.32 9.50
C ARG A 40 28.06 18.58 8.93
N ALA A 41 28.15 18.13 7.67
CA ALA A 41 27.11 17.32 7.04
C ALA A 41 26.97 15.95 7.74
N PHE A 42 28.08 15.30 8.14
CA PHE A 42 28.04 14.08 8.96
C PHE A 42 27.33 14.27 10.30
N ARG A 43 27.42 15.46 10.89
CA ARG A 43 26.72 15.83 12.14
C ARG A 43 25.28 16.33 11.91
N GLY A 44 24.80 16.36 10.67
CA GLY A 44 23.46 16.85 10.33
C GLY A 44 23.29 18.37 10.41
N GLU A 45 24.38 19.14 10.49
CA GLU A 45 24.35 20.60 10.63
C GLU A 45 24.11 21.34 9.29
N LEU A 46 24.22 20.62 8.17
CA LEU A 46 24.03 21.14 6.83
C LEU A 46 22.84 20.41 6.15
N PRO A 47 21.60 20.92 6.30
CA PRO A 47 20.46 20.35 5.61
C PRO A 47 20.66 20.44 4.08
N ASP A 48 20.08 19.48 3.36
CA ASP A 48 20.18 19.37 1.89
C ASP A 48 21.64 19.25 1.36
N ARG A 49 22.58 18.83 2.21
CA ARG A 49 23.90 18.33 1.79
C ARG A 49 23.93 16.81 1.88
N TYR A 50 24.19 16.19 0.74
CA TYR A 50 24.21 14.75 0.58
C TYR A 50 25.66 14.27 0.70
N LEU A 51 25.89 13.20 1.45
CA LEU A 51 27.21 12.58 1.55
C LEU A 51 27.26 11.31 0.70
N TYR A 52 26.29 10.44 0.97
CA TYR A 52 26.23 9.10 0.40
C TYR A 52 24.76 8.71 0.18
N SER A 53 24.42 8.22 -1.02
CA SER A 53 23.03 8.03 -1.44
C SER A 53 22.23 7.00 -0.63
N ARG A 54 22.90 6.10 0.11
CA ARG A 54 22.23 5.20 1.07
C ARG A 54 21.65 5.95 2.27
N HIS A 55 22.27 7.07 2.66
CA HIS A 55 21.79 7.91 3.76
C HIS A 55 20.67 8.83 3.27
N ALA A 56 20.94 9.60 2.21
CA ALA A 56 19.98 10.48 1.58
C ALA A 56 20.39 10.74 0.13
N ASN A 57 19.42 10.93 -0.75
CA ASN A 57 19.62 11.28 -2.16
C ASN A 57 18.60 12.36 -2.55
N PRO A 58 18.99 13.41 -3.30
CA PRO A 58 18.10 14.53 -3.61
C PRO A 58 16.87 14.11 -4.44
N THR A 59 17.03 13.18 -5.39
CA THR A 59 15.91 12.67 -6.20
C THR A 59 14.94 11.85 -5.35
N VAL A 60 15.45 11.00 -4.46
CA VAL A 60 14.63 10.23 -3.51
C VAL A 60 13.90 11.16 -2.53
N ASN A 61 14.57 12.21 -2.05
CA ASN A 61 13.98 13.21 -1.16
C ASN A 61 12.88 14.02 -1.86
N ALA A 62 13.05 14.38 -3.13
CA ALA A 62 12.02 15.07 -3.91
C ALA A 62 10.74 14.22 -4.02
N PHE A 63 10.88 12.92 -4.32
CA PHE A 63 9.77 11.96 -4.26
C PHE A 63 9.13 11.90 -2.86
N GLY A 64 9.95 11.76 -1.82
CA GLY A 64 9.48 11.69 -0.43
C GLY A 64 8.69 12.92 0.01
N ARG A 65 9.14 14.13 -0.33
CA ARG A 65 8.42 15.39 -0.04
C ARG A 65 7.02 15.40 -0.65
N LYS A 66 6.91 14.99 -1.92
CA LYS A 66 5.64 14.94 -2.65
C LYS A 66 4.69 13.89 -2.07
N LEU A 67 5.20 12.72 -1.70
CA LEU A 67 4.41 11.68 -1.06
C LEU A 67 3.95 12.06 0.35
N ALA A 68 4.83 12.68 1.15
CA ALA A 68 4.48 13.18 2.49
C ALA A 68 3.36 14.22 2.42
N ALA A 69 3.45 15.15 1.45
CA ALA A 69 2.41 16.15 1.20
C ALA A 69 1.08 15.53 0.77
N MET A 70 1.11 14.54 -0.12
CA MET A 70 -0.09 13.78 -0.53
C MET A 70 -0.81 13.18 0.67
N GLU A 71 -0.03 12.60 1.60
CA GLU A 71 -0.56 11.96 2.79
C GLU A 71 -0.94 12.94 3.89
N GLY A 72 -0.36 14.13 3.87
CA GLY A 72 -0.55 15.13 4.90
C GLY A 72 0.29 14.89 6.15
N MET A 73 1.47 14.28 5.98
CA MET A 73 2.46 14.03 7.02
C MET A 73 3.76 14.80 6.76
N GLU A 74 4.67 14.82 7.73
CA GLU A 74 5.85 15.71 7.71
C GLU A 74 6.97 15.22 6.79
N ALA A 75 7.09 13.90 6.62
CA ALA A 75 8.22 13.29 5.93
C ALA A 75 7.86 11.94 5.32
N ALA A 76 8.56 11.57 4.25
CA ALA A 76 8.54 10.22 3.71
C ALA A 76 9.93 9.80 3.22
N LEU A 77 10.17 8.50 3.27
CA LEU A 77 11.39 7.85 2.81
C LEU A 77 11.05 6.78 1.78
N GLY A 78 11.70 6.84 0.62
CA GLY A 78 11.64 5.79 -0.40
C GLY A 78 12.57 4.63 -0.06
N VAL A 79 12.08 3.39 -0.19
CA VAL A 79 12.82 2.15 0.03
C VAL A 79 12.66 1.16 -1.12
N ALA A 80 13.47 0.12 -1.15
CA ALA A 80 13.60 -0.83 -2.27
C ALA A 80 12.32 -1.63 -2.58
N SER A 81 11.39 -1.81 -1.64
CA SER A 81 10.13 -2.53 -1.86
C SER A 81 9.08 -2.25 -0.78
N GLY A 82 7.81 -2.59 -1.03
CA GLY A 82 6.76 -2.50 -0.01
C GLY A 82 7.04 -3.35 1.24
N ILE A 83 7.59 -4.55 1.09
CA ILE A 83 7.99 -5.38 2.24
C ILE A 83 9.14 -4.72 3.01
N ALA A 84 10.09 -4.08 2.33
CA ALA A 84 11.13 -3.32 3.02
C ALA A 84 10.56 -2.13 3.80
N ALA A 85 9.53 -1.45 3.28
CA ALA A 85 8.85 -0.37 4.00
C ALA A 85 8.21 -0.88 5.28
N ILE A 86 7.44 -1.98 5.19
CA ILE A 86 6.78 -2.59 6.34
C ILE A 86 7.81 -3.09 7.37
N ALA A 87 8.81 -3.86 6.93
CA ALA A 87 9.83 -4.41 7.79
C ALA A 87 10.59 -3.31 8.54
N SER A 88 11.08 -2.30 7.82
CA SER A 88 11.87 -1.23 8.42
C SER A 88 11.03 -0.37 9.36
N ALA A 89 9.77 -0.07 9.02
CA ALA A 89 8.88 0.70 9.88
C ALA A 89 8.62 -0.03 11.21
N VAL A 90 8.29 -1.32 11.16
CA VAL A 90 7.97 -2.09 12.36
C VAL A 90 9.22 -2.31 13.23
N GLU A 91 10.36 -2.65 12.64
CA GLU A 91 11.61 -2.85 13.39
C GLU A 91 12.12 -1.57 14.04
N GLN A 92 12.01 -0.43 13.36
CA GLN A 92 12.41 0.86 13.93
C GLN A 92 11.56 1.24 15.14
N LEU A 93 10.29 0.82 15.18
CA LEU A 93 9.39 1.04 16.32
C LEU A 93 9.62 0.05 17.48
N MET A 94 10.30 -1.07 17.23
CA MET A 94 10.55 -2.13 18.20
C MET A 94 12.01 -2.65 18.15
N PRO A 95 13.02 -1.78 18.33
CA PRO A 95 14.43 -2.16 18.18
C PRO A 95 14.90 -3.20 19.20
N GLN A 96 14.19 -3.35 20.32
CA GLN A 96 14.46 -4.35 21.36
C GLN A 96 13.46 -5.51 21.34
N GLY A 97 12.73 -5.68 20.23
CA GLY A 97 11.58 -6.56 20.17
C GLY A 97 10.36 -5.98 20.89
N GLY A 98 9.38 -6.84 21.16
CA GLY A 98 8.13 -6.47 21.82
C GLY A 98 6.94 -7.19 21.22
N HIS A 99 5.78 -6.56 21.28
CA HIS A 99 4.54 -7.13 20.78
C HIS A 99 3.84 -6.21 19.76
N LEU A 100 3.34 -6.81 18.69
CA LEU A 100 2.54 -6.18 17.63
C LEU A 100 1.18 -6.88 17.53
N VAL A 101 0.10 -6.10 17.47
CA VAL A 101 -1.24 -6.60 17.16
C VAL A 101 -1.54 -6.29 15.71
N SER A 102 -1.81 -7.30 14.89
CA SER A 102 -2.07 -7.15 13.46
C SER A 102 -3.48 -7.60 13.10
N SER A 103 -4.10 -6.96 12.12
CA SER A 103 -5.16 -7.62 11.36
C SER A 103 -4.65 -8.95 10.80
N GLN A 104 -5.50 -9.98 10.82
CA GLN A 104 -5.22 -11.29 10.25
C GLN A 104 -5.36 -11.30 8.71
N THR A 105 -6.18 -10.42 8.13
CA THR A 105 -6.38 -10.30 6.67
C THR A 105 -5.49 -9.21 6.09
N ILE A 106 -4.23 -9.56 5.91
CA ILE A 106 -3.19 -8.70 5.31
C ILE A 106 -2.53 -9.43 4.14
N TYR A 107 -1.73 -8.71 3.38
CA TYR A 107 -0.92 -9.27 2.31
C TYR A 107 -0.11 -10.49 2.79
N GLY A 108 -0.14 -11.59 2.04
CA GLY A 108 0.50 -12.85 2.43
C GLY A 108 1.99 -12.72 2.73
N GLY A 109 2.71 -11.87 2.00
CA GLY A 109 4.12 -11.57 2.29
C GLY A 109 4.32 -10.85 3.64
N THR A 110 3.39 -9.96 4.01
CA THR A 110 3.40 -9.31 5.32
C THR A 110 3.07 -10.30 6.44
N TYR A 111 2.06 -11.14 6.23
CA TYR A 111 1.75 -12.23 7.16
C TYR A 111 2.95 -13.14 7.38
N ALA A 112 3.63 -13.57 6.30
CA ALA A 112 4.82 -14.40 6.39
C ALA A 112 5.97 -13.72 7.13
N LEU A 113 6.19 -12.42 6.88
CA LEU A 113 7.18 -11.64 7.63
C LEU A 113 6.85 -11.63 9.14
N PHE A 114 5.60 -11.34 9.48
CA PHE A 114 5.13 -11.22 10.86
C PHE A 114 5.12 -12.57 11.60
N ASN A 115 4.76 -13.65 10.92
CA ASN A 115 4.64 -14.98 11.51
C ASN A 115 5.98 -15.74 11.56
N ASN A 116 6.84 -15.56 10.55
CA ASN A 116 8.02 -16.42 10.38
C ASN A 116 9.34 -15.71 10.66
N ILE A 117 9.44 -14.40 10.43
CA ILE A 117 10.72 -13.66 10.56
C ILE A 117 10.77 -12.86 11.86
N PHE A 118 9.73 -12.10 12.17
CA PHE A 118 9.67 -11.24 13.34
C PHE A 118 9.82 -11.96 14.69
N PRO A 119 9.27 -13.17 14.91
CA PRO A 119 9.48 -13.89 16.17
C PRO A 119 10.96 -14.20 16.43
N ASN A 120 11.74 -14.50 15.38
CA ASN A 120 13.19 -14.72 15.47
C ASN A 120 13.97 -13.43 15.80
N ARG A 121 13.32 -12.27 15.65
CA ARG A 121 13.85 -10.94 15.99
C ARG A 121 13.27 -10.41 17.32
N GLY A 122 12.61 -11.26 18.10
CA GLY A 122 12.01 -10.88 19.38
C GLY A 122 10.72 -10.06 19.27
N ILE A 123 10.15 -9.93 18.07
CA ILE A 123 8.87 -9.26 17.83
C ILE A 123 7.79 -10.34 17.75
N GLN A 124 6.96 -10.41 18.80
CA GLN A 124 5.82 -11.32 18.86
C GLN A 124 4.61 -10.67 18.20
N VAL A 125 3.81 -11.46 17.49
CA VAL A 125 2.64 -10.95 16.75
C VAL A 125 1.38 -11.69 17.19
N THR A 126 0.35 -10.95 17.55
CA THR A 126 -1.01 -11.49 17.71
C THR A 126 -1.87 -11.02 16.54
N PHE A 127 -2.37 -11.97 15.76
CA PHE A 127 -3.32 -11.71 14.66
C PHE A 127 -4.75 -11.69 15.21
N VAL A 128 -5.53 -10.70 14.81
CA VAL A 128 -6.94 -10.52 15.21
C VAL A 128 -7.83 -10.25 14.01
N ASP A 129 -9.13 -10.46 14.18
CA ASP A 129 -10.13 -10.11 13.17
C ASP A 129 -10.14 -8.58 12.94
N PRO A 130 -9.93 -8.08 11.70
CA PRO A 130 -10.03 -6.64 11.41
C PRO A 130 -11.39 -6.03 11.73
N ASP A 131 -12.47 -6.82 11.69
CA ASP A 131 -13.84 -6.34 11.82
C ASP A 131 -14.27 -6.21 13.30
N ASP A 132 -13.47 -6.76 14.23
CA ASP A 132 -13.69 -6.66 15.68
C ASP A 132 -12.61 -5.78 16.35
N VAL A 133 -12.88 -4.48 16.46
CA VAL A 133 -12.02 -3.54 17.20
C VAL A 133 -11.79 -3.99 18.65
N SER A 134 -12.75 -4.69 19.26
CA SER A 134 -12.58 -5.21 20.62
C SER A 134 -11.53 -6.33 20.69
N ALA A 135 -11.34 -7.09 19.61
CA ALA A 135 -10.29 -8.10 19.52
C ALA A 135 -8.90 -7.45 19.57
N PHE A 136 -8.72 -6.29 18.92
CA PHE A 136 -7.50 -5.50 19.06
C PHE A 136 -7.28 -5.09 20.52
N GLU A 137 -8.29 -4.53 21.20
CA GLU A 137 -8.13 -4.11 22.60
C GLU A 137 -7.79 -5.28 23.54
N LYS A 138 -8.40 -6.46 23.32
CA LYS A 138 -8.13 -7.68 24.12
C LYS A 138 -6.74 -8.26 23.85
N ALA A 139 -6.21 -8.12 22.63
CA ALA A 139 -4.88 -8.62 22.28
C ALA A 139 -3.75 -7.73 22.80
N ILE A 140 -4.04 -6.49 23.22
CA ILE A 140 -3.02 -5.59 23.77
C ILE A 140 -2.48 -6.14 25.11
N ARG A 141 -1.18 -6.36 25.10
CA ARG A 141 -0.32 -6.67 26.24
C ARG A 141 0.45 -5.43 26.74
N PRO A 142 1.01 -5.45 27.97
CA PRO A 142 1.85 -4.35 28.49
C PRO A 142 3.05 -3.97 27.61
N ASP A 143 3.59 -4.90 26.84
CA ASP A 143 4.72 -4.72 25.93
C ASP A 143 4.30 -4.46 24.46
N THR A 144 3.01 -4.24 24.20
CA THR A 144 2.53 -3.91 22.84
C THR A 144 3.00 -2.53 22.44
N LYS A 145 3.63 -2.43 21.27
CA LYS A 145 4.16 -1.17 20.73
C LYS A 145 3.49 -0.73 19.43
N VAL A 146 2.96 -1.68 18.68
CA VAL A 146 2.38 -1.43 17.35
C VAL A 146 1.02 -2.10 17.21
N ILE A 147 0.07 -1.36 16.64
CA ILE A 147 -1.10 -1.90 15.93
C ILE A 147 -0.81 -1.76 14.43
N TYR A 148 -0.96 -2.84 13.68
CA TYR A 148 -0.80 -2.85 12.23
C TYR A 148 -2.11 -3.22 11.54
N THR A 149 -2.46 -2.49 10.49
CA THR A 149 -3.57 -2.86 9.61
C THR A 149 -3.40 -2.38 8.18
N GLU A 150 -4.20 -2.92 7.27
CA GLU A 150 -4.41 -2.39 5.91
C GLU A 150 -5.69 -1.56 5.88
N THR A 151 -5.71 -0.42 5.18
CA THR A 151 -6.97 0.36 5.02
C THR A 151 -8.07 -0.50 4.39
N VAL A 152 -7.70 -1.24 3.34
CA VAL A 152 -8.55 -2.23 2.66
C VAL A 152 -7.77 -3.54 2.61
N SER A 153 -8.33 -4.58 3.22
CA SER A 153 -7.67 -5.89 3.31
C SER A 153 -7.53 -6.58 1.96
N ASN A 154 -6.40 -7.24 1.76
CA ASN A 154 -6.16 -8.12 0.62
C ASN A 154 -6.32 -9.59 1.04
N PRO A 155 -7.09 -10.44 0.33
CA PRO A 155 -7.88 -10.16 -0.87
C PRO A 155 -9.37 -9.89 -0.62
N LEU A 156 -9.84 -9.91 0.63
CA LEU A 156 -11.27 -9.93 0.97
C LEU A 156 -11.95 -8.55 0.90
N LEU A 157 -11.18 -7.48 0.73
CA LEU A 157 -11.68 -6.10 0.60
C LEU A 157 -12.49 -5.60 1.81
N GLY A 158 -12.32 -6.25 2.97
CA GLY A 158 -12.75 -5.73 4.27
C GLY A 158 -12.06 -4.40 4.60
N ILE A 159 -12.71 -3.55 5.40
CA ILE A 159 -12.30 -2.17 5.63
C ILE A 159 -11.97 -2.03 7.12
N SER A 160 -10.75 -1.62 7.42
CA SER A 160 -10.37 -1.37 8.81
C SER A 160 -11.04 -0.10 9.34
N ASP A 161 -11.63 -0.16 10.54
CA ASP A 161 -12.15 1.04 11.22
C ASP A 161 -10.98 1.87 11.77
N LEU A 162 -10.37 2.67 10.90
CA LEU A 162 -9.23 3.51 11.24
C LEU A 162 -9.57 4.54 12.33
N LYS A 163 -10.83 5.02 12.40
CA LYS A 163 -11.27 5.95 13.45
C LYS A 163 -11.18 5.28 14.82
N ALA A 164 -11.71 4.07 14.93
CA ALA A 164 -11.71 3.32 16.18
C ALA A 164 -10.29 2.84 16.55
N LEU A 165 -9.53 2.34 15.58
CA LEU A 165 -8.15 1.89 15.79
C LEU A 165 -7.22 3.04 16.19
N GLY A 166 -7.32 4.22 15.56
CA GLY A 166 -6.54 5.39 15.94
C GLY A 166 -6.89 5.90 17.33
N ALA A 167 -8.18 5.91 17.69
CA ALA A 167 -8.61 6.26 19.05
C ALA A 167 -8.07 5.26 20.09
N LEU A 168 -8.10 3.95 19.79
CA LEU A 168 -7.55 2.91 20.64
C LEU A 168 -6.03 3.04 20.80
N ALA A 169 -5.30 3.20 19.69
CA ALA A 169 -3.85 3.38 19.67
C ALA A 169 -3.44 4.57 20.53
N LYS A 170 -4.10 5.72 20.37
CA LYS A 170 -3.88 6.92 21.19
C LYS A 170 -4.19 6.67 22.67
N LYS A 171 -5.33 6.05 22.99
CA LYS A 171 -5.74 5.72 24.37
C LYS A 171 -4.70 4.83 25.08
N LYS A 172 -4.05 3.93 24.34
CA LYS A 172 -3.10 2.95 24.88
C LYS A 172 -1.64 3.37 24.71
N ASN A 173 -1.38 4.54 24.12
CA ASN A 173 -0.03 5.02 23.77
C ASN A 173 0.76 4.00 22.92
N ILE A 174 0.09 3.44 21.91
CA ILE A 174 0.61 2.46 20.95
C ILE A 174 0.68 3.12 19.58
N LYS A 175 1.66 2.76 18.76
CA LYS A 175 1.79 3.29 17.40
C LYS A 175 0.84 2.60 16.44
N LEU A 176 0.14 3.37 15.62
CA LEU A 176 -0.69 2.83 14.54
C LEU A 176 0.08 2.91 13.21
N VAL A 177 0.38 1.74 12.64
CA VAL A 177 0.99 1.59 11.31
C VAL A 177 -0.09 1.14 10.33
N VAL A 178 -0.30 1.90 9.25
CA VAL A 178 -1.31 1.59 8.24
C VAL A 178 -0.67 1.38 6.89
N ASP A 179 -0.88 0.21 6.28
CA ASP A 179 -0.59 0.02 4.86
C ASP A 179 -1.76 0.56 4.02
N ASN A 180 -1.47 1.59 3.24
CA ASN A 180 -2.46 2.33 2.45
C ASN A 180 -2.33 2.03 0.94
N THR A 181 -1.65 0.94 0.58
CA THR A 181 -1.33 0.58 -0.82
C THR A 181 -2.53 0.56 -1.75
N PHE A 182 -3.73 0.16 -1.27
CA PHE A 182 -4.93 0.00 -2.09
C PHE A 182 -5.74 1.29 -2.26
N THR A 183 -5.52 2.26 -1.38
CA THR A 183 -6.34 3.47 -1.26
C THR A 183 -5.53 4.77 -1.27
N PRO A 184 -4.42 4.89 -2.03
CA PRO A 184 -3.70 6.15 -2.07
C PRO A 184 -4.62 7.24 -2.61
N VAL A 185 -4.51 8.45 -2.06
CA VAL A 185 -5.42 9.62 -2.24
C VAL A 185 -6.87 9.42 -1.81
N GLN A 186 -7.41 8.20 -1.91
CA GLN A 186 -8.77 7.84 -1.53
C GLN A 186 -8.97 7.91 -0.02
N VAL A 187 -8.00 7.46 0.78
CA VAL A 187 -8.03 7.56 2.25
C VAL A 187 -6.70 8.12 2.69
N ALA A 188 -6.72 9.06 3.64
CA ALA A 188 -5.52 9.57 4.30
C ALA A 188 -5.51 9.07 5.76
N PRO A 189 -4.84 7.95 6.11
CA PRO A 189 -4.88 7.36 7.44
C PRO A 189 -4.41 8.30 8.56
N VAL A 190 -3.58 9.30 8.24
CA VAL A 190 -3.17 10.34 9.22
C VAL A 190 -4.37 11.08 9.81
N GLU A 191 -5.46 11.28 9.05
CA GLU A 191 -6.68 11.93 9.52
C GLU A 191 -7.42 11.11 10.60
N PHE A 192 -7.07 9.83 10.68
CA PHE A 192 -7.64 8.87 11.64
C PHE A 192 -6.60 8.40 12.66
N GLY A 193 -5.47 9.10 12.81
CA GLY A 193 -4.50 8.85 13.87
C GLY A 193 -3.42 7.81 13.55
N ALA A 194 -3.18 7.49 12.27
CA ALA A 194 -2.00 6.73 11.89
C ALA A 194 -0.71 7.51 12.24
N ASP A 195 0.21 6.85 12.95
CA ASP A 195 1.54 7.40 13.24
C ASP A 195 2.51 7.18 12.07
N VAL A 196 2.34 6.07 11.34
CA VAL A 196 3.16 5.69 10.18
C VAL A 196 2.25 5.13 9.10
N VAL A 197 2.43 5.60 7.86
CA VAL A 197 1.78 5.04 6.67
C VAL A 197 2.84 4.38 5.80
N VAL A 198 2.57 3.17 5.34
CA VAL A 198 3.47 2.43 4.44
C VAL A 198 2.78 2.15 3.12
N TYR A 199 3.59 2.10 2.06
CA TYR A 199 3.15 1.88 0.70
C TYR A 199 4.03 0.85 -0.01
N SER A 200 3.39 -0.05 -0.76
CA SER A 200 4.02 -0.69 -1.91
C SER A 200 3.86 0.21 -3.14
N CYS A 201 4.85 1.06 -3.40
CA CYS A 201 4.88 1.97 -4.55
C CYS A 201 4.80 1.25 -5.92
N THR A 202 5.14 -0.04 -5.96
CA THR A 202 4.94 -0.98 -7.08
C THR A 202 3.52 -1.00 -7.66
N LYS A 203 2.52 -0.59 -6.89
CA LYS A 203 1.09 -0.76 -7.21
C LYS A 203 0.52 0.48 -7.87
N TYR A 204 -0.51 1.10 -7.28
CA TYR A 204 -1.18 2.27 -7.82
C TYR A 204 -0.26 3.49 -7.96
N LEU A 205 0.74 3.67 -7.08
CA LEU A 205 1.69 4.78 -7.20
C LEU A 205 2.48 4.71 -8.52
N SER A 206 3.06 3.55 -8.85
CA SER A 206 3.66 3.30 -10.17
C SER A 206 2.62 3.31 -11.29
N GLY A 207 1.55 2.52 -11.18
CA GLY A 207 0.51 2.42 -12.21
C GLY A 207 0.89 1.62 -13.47
N SER A 208 2.15 1.23 -13.63
CA SER A 208 2.68 0.72 -14.91
C SER A 208 3.24 -0.71 -14.85
N SER A 209 3.25 -1.36 -13.68
CA SER A 209 3.79 -2.73 -13.50
C SER A 209 5.25 -2.90 -13.97
N ASP A 210 6.08 -1.88 -13.77
CA ASP A 210 7.43 -1.77 -14.34
C ASP A 210 8.56 -1.57 -13.31
N LEU A 211 8.21 -1.36 -12.03
CA LEU A 211 9.18 -1.09 -10.97
C LEU A 211 8.74 -1.75 -9.66
N ILE A 212 9.71 -2.07 -8.79
CA ILE A 212 9.48 -2.46 -7.41
C ILE A 212 9.99 -1.35 -6.50
N ALA A 213 9.14 -0.90 -5.59
CA ALA A 213 9.47 0.16 -4.65
C ALA A 213 8.52 0.15 -3.45
N GLY A 214 8.98 0.72 -2.34
CA GLY A 214 8.13 1.03 -1.20
C GLY A 214 8.38 2.43 -0.67
N ALA A 215 7.52 2.88 0.24
CA ALA A 215 7.72 4.11 0.97
C ALA A 215 7.18 4.02 2.39
N ILE A 216 7.81 4.76 3.29
CA ILE A 216 7.41 4.94 4.67
C ILE A 216 7.13 6.43 4.86
N VAL A 217 5.99 6.78 5.43
CA VAL A 217 5.54 8.15 5.65
C VAL A 217 5.24 8.33 7.13
N GLY A 218 5.71 9.41 7.74
CA GLY A 218 5.64 9.60 9.20
C GLY A 218 5.99 11.01 9.63
N SER A 219 6.25 11.17 10.94
CA SER A 219 6.87 12.38 11.46
C SER A 219 8.30 12.54 10.94
N ARG A 220 8.79 13.78 10.87
CA ARG A 220 10.17 14.10 10.50
C ARG A 220 11.14 13.31 11.35
N LYS A 221 10.97 13.35 12.67
CA LYS A 221 11.80 12.62 13.62
C LYS A 221 11.85 11.11 13.30
N PHE A 222 10.70 10.47 13.06
CA PHE A 222 10.69 9.02 12.79
C PHE A 222 11.41 8.67 11.48
N ILE A 223 11.23 9.50 10.43
CA ILE A 223 11.92 9.32 9.16
C ILE A 223 13.42 9.55 9.28
N ASP A 224 13.84 10.55 10.04
CA ASP A 224 15.26 10.82 10.28
C ASP A 224 15.89 9.69 11.12
N ASP A 225 15.18 9.15 12.12
CA ASP A 225 15.63 8.01 12.93
C ASP A 225 15.85 6.73 12.08
N LEU A 226 15.06 6.52 11.01
CA LEU A 226 15.22 5.37 10.09
C LEU A 226 16.55 5.40 9.32
N VAL A 227 17.10 6.59 9.08
CA VAL A 227 18.35 6.80 8.33
C VAL A 227 19.55 7.13 9.23
N ASP A 228 19.36 7.12 10.55
CA ASP A 228 20.44 7.34 11.51
C ASP A 228 21.61 6.34 11.33
N LEU A 229 22.83 6.84 11.48
CA LEU A 229 24.06 6.10 11.21
C LEU A 229 24.33 4.94 12.17
N ASN A 230 23.78 4.99 13.37
CA ASN A 230 24.10 4.05 14.45
C ASN A 230 22.94 3.11 14.76
N HIS A 231 21.69 3.55 14.57
CA HIS A 231 20.51 2.76 14.91
C HIS A 231 19.39 2.79 13.86
N GLY A 232 19.60 3.45 12.72
CA GLY A 232 18.59 3.52 11.67
C GLY A 232 18.46 2.21 10.90
N VAL A 233 17.28 1.59 10.96
CA VAL A 233 17.05 0.28 10.32
C VAL A 233 17.28 0.35 8.81
N VAL A 234 16.81 1.40 8.13
CA VAL A 234 17.04 1.55 6.69
C VAL A 234 18.52 1.80 6.38
N MET A 235 19.19 2.62 7.20
CA MET A 235 20.61 2.93 7.01
C MET A 235 21.51 1.70 7.13
N LEU A 236 21.19 0.82 8.08
CA LEU A 236 22.01 -0.34 8.46
C LEU A 236 21.64 -1.62 7.69
N MET A 237 20.36 -1.84 7.39
CA MET A 237 19.92 -2.99 6.60
C MET A 237 19.98 -2.72 5.09
N GLY A 238 20.06 -1.46 4.69
CA GLY A 238 20.32 -1.03 3.31
C GLY A 238 19.21 -1.23 2.26
N PRO A 239 17.89 -1.28 2.55
CA PRO A 239 16.88 -1.39 1.51
C PRO A 239 16.58 -0.05 0.84
N VAL A 240 17.60 0.59 0.25
CA VAL A 240 17.50 1.95 -0.30
C VAL A 240 16.94 1.95 -1.73
N MET A 241 16.20 3.01 -2.06
CA MET A 241 15.56 3.17 -3.38
C MET A 241 16.57 3.67 -4.43
N ASP A 242 16.50 3.11 -5.65
CA ASP A 242 17.23 3.65 -6.80
C ASP A 242 16.67 5.03 -7.19
N PRO A 243 17.52 6.09 -7.35
CA PRO A 243 17.07 7.42 -7.73
C PRO A 243 16.31 7.48 -9.07
N ARG A 244 16.57 6.57 -10.01
CA ARG A 244 15.79 6.45 -11.26
C ARG A 244 14.36 6.04 -10.96
N VAL A 245 14.17 5.11 -10.03
CA VAL A 245 12.83 4.65 -9.59
C VAL A 245 12.11 5.77 -8.85
N ALA A 246 12.81 6.51 -7.98
CA ALA A 246 12.25 7.67 -7.30
C ALA A 246 11.77 8.75 -8.28
N HIS A 247 12.57 9.05 -9.31
CA HIS A 247 12.22 10.01 -10.35
C HIS A 247 10.96 9.61 -11.13
N GLU A 248 10.90 8.34 -11.56
CA GLU A 248 9.70 7.78 -12.22
C GLU A 248 8.45 7.93 -11.34
N LEU A 249 8.56 7.57 -10.06
CA LEU A 249 7.45 7.71 -9.11
C LEU A 249 7.06 9.18 -8.88
N TYR A 250 8.03 10.08 -8.77
CA TYR A 250 7.78 11.52 -8.61
C TYR A 250 6.90 12.09 -9.73
N LEU A 251 7.22 11.72 -10.98
CA LEU A 251 6.44 12.12 -12.16
C LEU A 251 5.03 11.53 -12.14
N ARG A 252 4.88 10.33 -11.59
CA ARG A 252 3.61 9.59 -11.60
C ARG A 252 2.62 10.01 -10.52
N LEU A 253 3.07 10.72 -9.49
CA LEU A 253 2.21 11.24 -8.43
C LEU A 253 1.24 12.33 -8.94
N ASP A 254 1.64 13.16 -9.92
CA ASP A 254 0.76 14.24 -10.43
C ASP A 254 -0.52 13.73 -11.08
N HIS A 255 -0.42 12.58 -11.74
CA HIS A 255 -1.54 11.94 -12.42
C HIS A 255 -2.13 10.77 -11.62
N LEU A 256 -1.63 10.48 -10.41
CA LEU A 256 -2.21 9.45 -9.54
C LEU A 256 -3.69 9.71 -9.24
N PRO A 257 -4.13 10.95 -8.87
CA PRO A 257 -5.54 11.21 -8.58
C PRO A 257 -6.49 10.88 -9.74
N ILE A 258 -6.11 11.22 -10.98
CA ILE A 258 -6.93 10.93 -12.16
C ILE A 258 -6.98 9.44 -12.48
N ARG A 259 -5.87 8.71 -12.26
CA ARG A 259 -5.83 7.25 -12.44
C ARG A 259 -6.69 6.54 -11.41
N MET A 260 -6.63 6.94 -10.14
CA MET A 260 -7.45 6.35 -9.07
C MET A 260 -8.95 6.53 -9.33
N ALA A 261 -9.38 7.75 -9.69
CA ALA A 261 -10.76 8.00 -10.06
C ALA A 261 -11.21 7.17 -11.28
N ALA A 262 -10.33 7.02 -12.28
CA ALA A 262 -10.63 6.22 -13.47
C ALA A 262 -10.74 4.72 -13.15
N HIS A 263 -9.83 4.18 -12.33
CA HIS A 263 -9.91 2.82 -11.81
C HIS A 263 -11.23 2.57 -11.08
N SER A 264 -11.60 3.48 -10.17
CA SER A 264 -12.83 3.33 -9.39
C SER A 264 -14.08 3.40 -10.25
N ARG A 265 -14.14 4.30 -11.23
CA ARG A 265 -15.28 4.39 -12.15
C ARG A 265 -15.49 3.06 -12.88
N SER A 266 -14.43 2.52 -13.48
CA SER A 266 -14.49 1.25 -14.23
C SER A 266 -14.82 0.06 -13.32
N ALA A 267 -14.21 0.00 -12.13
CA ALA A 267 -14.49 -1.04 -11.14
C ALA A 267 -15.94 -0.99 -10.63
N GLY A 268 -16.45 0.21 -10.31
CA GLY A 268 -17.83 0.39 -9.87
C GLY A 268 -18.84 0.01 -10.94
N TYR A 269 -18.63 0.40 -12.19
CA TYR A 269 -19.48 -0.01 -13.30
C TYR A 269 -19.56 -1.55 -13.42
N LEU A 270 -18.39 -2.20 -13.44
CA LEU A 270 -18.32 -3.65 -13.57
C LEU A 270 -18.91 -4.37 -12.36
N ALA A 271 -18.60 -3.93 -11.14
CA ALA A 271 -19.10 -4.55 -9.92
C ALA A 271 -20.64 -4.48 -9.83
N ILE A 272 -21.24 -3.34 -10.17
CA ILE A 272 -22.71 -3.18 -10.21
C ILE A 272 -23.31 -4.15 -11.23
N LYS A 273 -22.74 -4.23 -12.44
CA LYS A 273 -23.22 -5.15 -13.48
C LYS A 273 -23.08 -6.61 -13.08
N MET A 274 -21.97 -6.98 -12.44
CA MET A 274 -21.76 -8.32 -11.89
C MET A 274 -22.83 -8.66 -10.84
N GLU A 275 -23.12 -7.75 -9.90
CA GLU A 275 -24.16 -7.93 -8.88
C GLU A 275 -25.55 -8.08 -9.50
N GLU A 276 -25.92 -7.22 -10.47
CA GLU A 276 -27.19 -7.31 -11.21
C GLU A 276 -27.36 -8.64 -11.96
N ALA A 277 -26.25 -9.24 -12.40
CA ALA A 277 -26.24 -10.54 -13.06
C ALA A 277 -26.20 -11.74 -12.10
N GLY A 278 -26.26 -11.51 -10.79
CA GLY A 278 -26.25 -12.56 -9.76
C GLY A 278 -24.86 -13.15 -9.47
N VAL A 279 -23.79 -12.47 -9.87
CA VAL A 279 -22.41 -12.86 -9.56
C VAL A 279 -22.09 -12.51 -8.11
N LYS A 280 -21.55 -13.46 -7.35
CA LYS A 280 -21.05 -13.21 -5.98
C LYS A 280 -19.84 -12.29 -6.03
N THR A 281 -20.10 -10.99 -5.90
CA THR A 281 -19.11 -9.92 -6.08
C THR A 281 -18.84 -9.23 -4.75
N ILE A 282 -17.57 -8.96 -4.47
CA ILE A 282 -17.16 -8.12 -3.33
C ILE A 282 -16.48 -6.88 -3.91
N TYR A 283 -17.03 -5.72 -3.58
CA TYR A 283 -16.48 -4.42 -3.90
C TYR A 283 -16.95 -3.40 -2.87
N PRO A 284 -16.06 -2.61 -2.23
CA PRO A 284 -16.45 -1.64 -1.20
C PRO A 284 -17.48 -0.59 -1.66
N GLY A 285 -17.56 -0.33 -2.97
CA GLY A 285 -18.54 0.60 -3.54
C GLY A 285 -19.96 0.03 -3.74
N LEU A 286 -20.17 -1.29 -3.57
CA LEU A 286 -21.51 -1.88 -3.61
C LEU A 286 -22.25 -1.63 -2.30
N LYS A 287 -23.54 -1.28 -2.37
CA LYS A 287 -24.39 -1.08 -1.19
C LYS A 287 -24.57 -2.34 -0.34
N SER A 288 -24.44 -3.51 -0.97
CA SER A 288 -24.49 -4.82 -0.32
C SER A 288 -23.21 -5.15 0.47
N HIS A 289 -22.12 -4.41 0.26
CA HIS A 289 -20.87 -4.65 0.97
C HIS A 289 -21.03 -4.33 2.46
N PRO A 290 -20.68 -5.23 3.39
CA PRO A 290 -20.87 -5.03 4.83
C PRO A 290 -20.27 -3.72 5.36
N HIS A 291 -19.14 -3.31 4.78
CA HIS A 291 -18.42 -2.10 5.18
C HIS A 291 -18.62 -0.90 4.25
N HIS A 292 -19.67 -0.89 3.41
CA HIS A 292 -19.92 0.21 2.47
C HIS A 292 -20.03 1.59 3.16
N GLU A 293 -20.78 1.66 4.26
CA GLU A 293 -20.91 2.92 5.00
C GLU A 293 -19.64 3.28 5.79
N LEU A 294 -18.87 2.29 6.24
CA LEU A 294 -17.60 2.52 6.92
C LEU A 294 -16.59 3.20 5.98
N ILE A 295 -16.35 2.65 4.78
CA ILE A 295 -15.42 3.24 3.81
C ILE A 295 -15.88 4.63 3.37
N LYS A 296 -17.19 4.84 3.14
CA LYS A 296 -17.76 6.17 2.84
C LYS A 296 -17.47 7.20 3.93
N SER A 297 -17.39 6.75 5.19
CA SER A 297 -17.15 7.65 6.31
C SER A 297 -15.69 8.12 6.44
N ILE A 298 -14.74 7.45 5.77
CA ILE A 298 -13.29 7.73 5.87
C ILE A 298 -12.64 8.14 4.54
N MET A 299 -13.32 7.92 3.41
CA MET A 299 -12.76 8.20 2.09
C MET A 299 -13.03 9.62 1.59
N HIS A 300 -12.18 10.07 0.68
CA HIS A 300 -12.40 11.21 -0.21
C HIS A 300 -13.25 10.75 -1.42
N PRO A 301 -14.52 11.20 -1.52
CA PRO A 301 -15.48 10.65 -2.46
C PRO A 301 -15.13 10.88 -3.94
N GLU A 302 -14.37 11.92 -4.26
CA GLU A 302 -13.97 12.29 -5.61
C GLU A 302 -13.10 11.22 -6.32
N TYR A 303 -12.43 10.35 -5.55
CA TYR A 303 -11.59 9.27 -6.09
C TYR A 303 -12.32 7.92 -6.15
N GLY A 304 -13.52 7.84 -5.60
CA GLY A 304 -14.34 6.63 -5.57
C GLY A 304 -13.79 5.53 -4.63
N PHE A 305 -14.20 4.28 -4.86
CA PHE A 305 -14.00 3.12 -3.99
C PHE A 305 -12.80 2.23 -4.38
N GLY A 306 -11.86 2.76 -5.18
CA GLY A 306 -10.68 2.02 -5.66
C GLY A 306 -10.98 1.04 -6.80
N GLY A 307 -9.94 0.37 -7.30
CA GLY A 307 -9.99 -0.49 -8.50
C GLY A 307 -10.00 -1.99 -8.24
N MET A 308 -10.13 -2.43 -6.99
CA MET A 308 -10.06 -3.84 -6.61
C MET A 308 -11.46 -4.43 -6.49
N VAL A 309 -11.73 -5.53 -7.19
CA VAL A 309 -12.99 -6.28 -7.14
C VAL A 309 -12.66 -7.76 -6.95
N THR A 310 -13.45 -8.51 -6.20
CA THR A 310 -13.33 -9.98 -6.19
C THR A 310 -14.63 -10.68 -6.54
N VAL A 311 -14.51 -11.83 -7.19
CA VAL A 311 -15.64 -12.68 -7.57
C VAL A 311 -15.43 -14.08 -6.99
N ASP A 312 -16.42 -14.60 -6.25
CA ASP A 312 -16.37 -15.97 -5.74
C ASP A 312 -16.93 -16.95 -6.78
N CYS A 313 -16.04 -17.77 -7.33
CA CYS A 313 -16.36 -18.81 -8.31
C CYS A 313 -16.71 -20.16 -7.65
N GLY A 314 -16.73 -20.23 -6.32
CA GLY A 314 -17.00 -21.43 -5.52
C GLY A 314 -15.83 -22.40 -5.45
N THR A 315 -15.23 -22.77 -6.59
CA THR A 315 -14.07 -23.69 -6.63
C THR A 315 -12.87 -23.10 -7.37
N LYS A 316 -11.68 -23.60 -7.03
CA LYS A 316 -10.41 -23.24 -7.66
C LYS A 316 -10.43 -23.49 -9.17
N GLU A 317 -11.01 -24.61 -9.58
CA GLU A 317 -11.08 -25.03 -10.99
C GLU A 317 -11.96 -24.08 -11.80
N ARG A 318 -13.10 -23.65 -11.23
CA ARG A 318 -13.98 -22.66 -11.86
C ARG A 318 -13.29 -21.30 -11.95
N ALA A 319 -12.61 -20.86 -10.89
CA ALA A 319 -11.86 -19.60 -10.89
C ALA A 319 -10.74 -19.61 -11.95
N ALA A 320 -9.96 -20.70 -12.02
CA ALA A 320 -8.89 -20.86 -13.00
C ALA A 320 -9.44 -20.91 -14.44
N LYS A 321 -10.52 -21.66 -14.68
CA LYS A 321 -11.17 -21.75 -16.00
C LYS A 321 -11.72 -20.39 -16.42
N LEU A 322 -12.37 -19.66 -15.52
CA LEU A 322 -12.85 -18.30 -15.77
C LEU A 322 -11.70 -17.35 -16.10
N ALA A 323 -10.62 -17.37 -15.32
CA ALA A 323 -9.46 -16.52 -15.56
C ALA A 323 -8.81 -16.77 -16.94
N SER A 324 -8.67 -18.04 -17.34
CA SER A 324 -8.15 -18.40 -18.67
C SER A 324 -9.06 -17.88 -19.80
N ARG A 325 -10.37 -18.08 -19.70
CA ARG A 325 -11.34 -17.58 -20.69
C ARG A 325 -11.36 -16.05 -20.78
N LEU A 326 -11.34 -15.37 -19.63
CA LEU A 326 -11.25 -13.91 -19.57
C LEU A 326 -9.96 -13.40 -20.22
N GLN A 327 -8.84 -14.10 -20.05
CA GLN A 327 -7.58 -13.75 -20.70
C GLN A 327 -7.64 -13.93 -22.22
N GLU A 328 -8.22 -15.03 -22.71
CA GLU A 328 -8.45 -15.28 -24.15
C GLU A 328 -9.33 -14.22 -24.79
N GLU A 329 -10.42 -13.82 -24.10
CA GLU A 329 -11.34 -12.76 -24.54
C GLU A 329 -10.79 -11.34 -24.29
N LYS A 330 -9.52 -11.22 -23.87
CA LYS A 330 -8.83 -9.94 -23.64
C LYS A 330 -9.54 -9.04 -22.63
N PHE A 331 -10.20 -9.62 -21.62
CA PHE A 331 -10.73 -8.88 -20.47
C PHE A 331 -9.61 -8.41 -19.55
N GLY A 332 -8.64 -9.28 -19.26
CA GLY A 332 -7.52 -8.98 -18.37
C GLY A 332 -6.35 -9.95 -18.57
N LEU A 333 -5.27 -9.72 -17.82
CA LEU A 333 -4.07 -10.55 -17.82
C LEU A 333 -4.00 -11.34 -16.51
N TYR A 334 -3.65 -12.62 -16.56
CA TYR A 334 -3.47 -13.43 -15.37
C TYR A 334 -2.10 -13.15 -14.74
N ALA A 335 -2.06 -12.37 -13.66
CA ALA A 335 -0.85 -11.94 -12.96
C ALA A 335 -1.16 -11.52 -11.51
N VAL A 336 -0.22 -11.80 -10.58
CA VAL A 336 -0.39 -11.60 -9.13
C VAL A 336 -0.32 -10.13 -8.66
N SER A 337 -0.05 -9.17 -9.55
CA SER A 337 0.03 -7.73 -9.21
C SER A 337 -1.32 -7.02 -9.35
N LEU A 338 -1.32 -5.70 -9.13
CA LEU A 338 -2.49 -4.81 -9.18
C LEU A 338 -2.08 -3.36 -9.46
N GLY A 339 -3.08 -2.51 -9.72
CA GLY A 339 -2.92 -1.08 -9.97
C GLY A 339 -2.44 -0.73 -11.37
N PHE A 340 -2.49 -1.67 -12.31
CA PHE A 340 -2.07 -1.47 -13.70
C PHE A 340 -3.19 -0.90 -14.57
N SER A 341 -2.84 -0.15 -15.62
CA SER A 341 -3.82 0.46 -16.54
C SER A 341 -4.76 -0.55 -17.21
N ARG A 342 -4.31 -1.80 -17.39
CA ARG A 342 -5.13 -2.95 -17.84
C ARG A 342 -5.50 -3.85 -16.68
N THR A 343 -6.65 -4.51 -16.80
CA THR A 343 -7.13 -5.44 -15.76
C THR A 343 -6.16 -6.58 -15.53
N LEU A 344 -5.79 -6.81 -14.26
CA LEU A 344 -5.02 -7.97 -13.82
C LEU A 344 -5.91 -8.91 -12.99
N MET A 345 -5.67 -10.20 -13.11
CA MET A 345 -6.47 -11.26 -12.50
C MET A 345 -5.59 -12.29 -11.81
N SER A 346 -6.02 -12.78 -10.65
CA SER A 346 -5.28 -13.83 -9.91
C SER A 346 -6.22 -14.57 -8.95
N CYS A 347 -5.93 -15.83 -8.65
CA CYS A 347 -6.62 -16.60 -7.61
C CYS A 347 -5.82 -16.52 -6.29
N PRO A 348 -6.22 -15.73 -5.28
CA PRO A 348 -5.37 -15.43 -4.12
C PRO A 348 -5.00 -16.64 -3.26
N ALA A 349 -5.96 -17.54 -3.00
CA ALA A 349 -5.78 -18.71 -2.15
C ALA A 349 -4.61 -19.63 -2.57
N VAL A 350 -4.27 -19.60 -3.86
CA VAL A 350 -3.20 -20.42 -4.47
C VAL A 350 -2.03 -19.59 -4.98
N SER A 351 -2.02 -18.28 -4.72
CA SER A 351 -0.96 -17.38 -5.14
C SER A 351 -0.58 -16.41 -4.02
N THR A 352 -1.14 -15.20 -3.99
CA THR A 352 -0.73 -14.11 -3.09
C THR A 352 -1.04 -14.31 -1.62
N SER A 353 -1.85 -15.33 -1.29
CA SER A 353 -2.17 -15.73 0.08
C SER A 353 -1.70 -17.17 0.36
N SER A 354 -0.90 -17.75 -0.53
CA SER A 354 -0.39 -19.12 -0.36
C SER A 354 0.56 -19.26 0.82
N GLU A 355 1.14 -18.15 1.26
CA GLU A 355 1.98 -18.06 2.45
C GLU A 355 1.18 -18.10 3.76
N ILE A 356 -0.16 -17.95 3.70
CA ILE A 356 -1.05 -18.11 4.85
C ILE A 356 -1.43 -19.61 4.96
N PRO A 357 -1.20 -20.27 6.10
CA PRO A 357 -1.58 -21.67 6.30
C PRO A 357 -3.06 -21.95 6.02
N GLU A 358 -3.41 -23.13 5.52
CA GLU A 358 -4.78 -23.47 5.08
C GLU A 358 -5.82 -23.36 6.22
N ASP A 359 -5.44 -23.70 7.45
CA ASP A 359 -6.32 -23.54 8.62
C ASP A 359 -6.58 -22.07 8.94
N ALA A 360 -5.58 -21.20 8.78
CA ALA A 360 -5.74 -19.76 8.90
C ALA A 360 -6.58 -19.18 7.76
N GLN A 361 -6.39 -19.64 6.51
CA GLN A 361 -7.26 -19.27 5.38
C GLN A 361 -8.74 -19.63 5.64
N LYS A 362 -9.00 -20.81 6.21
CA LYS A 362 -10.35 -21.25 6.58
C LYS A 362 -10.97 -20.37 7.66
N LYS A 363 -10.19 -19.99 8.68
CA LYS A 363 -10.63 -19.05 9.73
C LYS A 363 -10.95 -17.65 9.19
N MET A 364 -10.25 -17.22 8.13
CA MET A 364 -10.51 -15.97 7.43
C MET A 364 -11.68 -16.04 6.43
N HIS A 365 -12.32 -17.21 6.28
CA HIS A 365 -13.37 -17.44 5.27
C HIS A 365 -12.90 -17.19 3.82
N LEU A 366 -11.61 -17.42 3.53
CA LEU A 366 -11.07 -17.26 2.19
C LEU A 366 -11.52 -18.41 1.27
N SER A 367 -12.41 -18.09 0.32
CA SER A 367 -12.84 -19.06 -0.71
C SER A 367 -11.67 -19.48 -1.59
N GLN A 368 -11.53 -20.79 -1.82
CA GLN A 368 -10.57 -21.35 -2.79
C GLN A 368 -10.92 -21.00 -4.24
N GLY A 369 -12.17 -20.60 -4.50
CA GLY A 369 -12.66 -20.10 -5.79
C GLY A 369 -12.64 -18.58 -5.92
N LEU A 370 -12.00 -17.84 -5.01
CA LEU A 370 -11.95 -16.39 -5.12
C LEU A 370 -11.06 -15.95 -6.29
N LEU A 371 -11.63 -15.22 -7.24
CA LEU A 371 -10.92 -14.57 -8.33
C LEU A 371 -10.81 -13.07 -8.02
N ARG A 372 -9.58 -12.60 -7.81
CA ARG A 372 -9.30 -11.18 -7.58
C ARG A 372 -9.04 -10.47 -8.91
N LEU A 373 -9.71 -9.34 -9.11
CA LEU A 373 -9.63 -8.48 -10.27
C LEU A 373 -9.10 -7.11 -9.84
N SER A 374 -7.92 -6.74 -10.31
CA SER A 374 -7.45 -5.35 -10.29
C SER A 374 -7.89 -4.71 -11.58
N ILE A 375 -9.05 -4.05 -11.57
CA ILE A 375 -9.68 -3.46 -12.74
C ILE A 375 -8.84 -2.31 -13.27
N GLY A 376 -8.45 -2.38 -14.55
CA GLY A 376 -7.80 -1.29 -15.26
C GLY A 376 -8.80 -0.21 -15.69
N TYR A 377 -8.30 0.89 -16.26
CA TYR A 377 -9.13 2.01 -16.72
C TYR A 377 -9.04 2.27 -18.23
N THR A 378 -8.33 1.42 -18.98
CA THR A 378 -8.21 1.53 -20.44
C THR A 378 -9.26 0.68 -21.15
N GLY A 379 -9.85 1.22 -22.23
CA GLY A 379 -10.87 0.53 -23.02
C GLY A 379 -12.29 0.96 -22.65
N SER A 380 -13.28 0.22 -23.16
CA SER A 380 -14.70 0.49 -22.90
C SER A 380 -15.21 -0.41 -21.77
N ASP A 381 -15.74 0.21 -20.71
CA ASP A 381 -16.34 -0.50 -19.56
C ASP A 381 -17.47 -1.44 -20.01
N LYS A 382 -18.26 -1.03 -21.01
CA LYS A 382 -19.31 -1.86 -21.61
C LYS A 382 -18.75 -3.10 -22.30
N VAL A 383 -17.69 -2.95 -23.10
CA VAL A 383 -17.05 -4.08 -23.79
C VAL A 383 -16.39 -5.03 -22.78
N MET A 384 -15.78 -4.49 -21.71
CA MET A 384 -15.26 -5.31 -20.62
C MET A 384 -16.36 -6.12 -19.94
N TRP A 385 -17.51 -5.49 -19.67
CA TRP A 385 -18.68 -6.19 -19.12
C TRP A 385 -19.17 -7.32 -20.04
N GLU A 386 -19.40 -7.03 -21.32
CA GLU A 386 -19.88 -8.03 -22.30
C GLU A 386 -18.96 -9.26 -22.38
N ARG A 387 -17.64 -9.03 -22.36
CA ARG A 387 -16.63 -10.11 -22.31
C ARG A 387 -16.71 -10.89 -21.01
N PHE A 388 -16.81 -10.20 -19.88
CA PHE A 388 -16.90 -10.85 -18.58
C PHE A 388 -18.15 -11.71 -18.47
N GLU A 389 -19.31 -11.15 -18.81
CA GLU A 389 -20.60 -11.83 -18.74
C GLU A 389 -20.62 -13.08 -19.62
N LYS A 390 -20.12 -12.97 -20.86
CA LYS A 390 -19.97 -14.12 -21.77
C LYS A 390 -19.16 -15.24 -21.13
N CYS A 391 -17.94 -14.93 -20.66
CA CYS A 391 -17.05 -15.92 -20.05
C CYS A 391 -17.65 -16.53 -18.78
N TYR A 392 -18.26 -15.70 -17.93
CA TYR A 392 -18.86 -16.15 -16.68
C TYR A 392 -20.00 -17.12 -16.94
N ARG A 393 -20.91 -16.82 -17.88
CA ARG A 393 -22.01 -17.71 -18.27
C ARG A 393 -21.54 -19.01 -18.90
N GLU A 394 -20.41 -19.01 -19.62
CA GLU A 394 -19.81 -20.23 -20.19
C GLU A 394 -19.19 -21.15 -19.13
N VAL A 395 -18.67 -20.59 -18.04
CA VAL A 395 -17.94 -21.35 -17.01
C VAL A 395 -18.83 -21.77 -15.84
N MET A 396 -19.86 -20.98 -15.51
CA MET A 396 -20.69 -21.19 -14.33
C MET A 396 -22.00 -21.95 -14.59
N LYS A 397 -22.34 -22.19 -15.86
CA LYS A 397 -23.30 -23.24 -16.25
C LYS A 397 -22.65 -24.60 -16.05
#